data_AF-A0A9P4TIL3-F1
#
_entry.id   AF-A0A9P4TIL3-F1
#
_cell.length_a   1.000
_cell.length_b   1.000
_cell.length_c   1.000
_cell.angle_alpha   90.00
_cell.angle_beta   90.00
_cell.angle_gamma   90.00
#
_symmetry.space_group_name_H-M   'P 1'
#
loop_
_entity.id
_entity.type
_entity.pdbx_description
1 polymer ?
#
loop_
_entity_poly.entity_id
_entity_poly.type
_entity_poly.pdbx_seq_one_letter_code
_entity_poly.pdbx_strand_id
1 'polypeptide(L)'
;MVSAATLALLFTTAIATPVARQTTIPEGWKWQVTNWEGGCGRSGCYYNFNVTVPSIENQLGVLAYCSGSEQGYDNSFTIPSTYVQCKTLAGGDNVAAARLSLREPGQGPKEIDVSFVLPGNPNSDPPRPAYNFSGSHEAKYNQFVSPPFNFTITPDKVFGVA
;
A
#
# COMPACT_ATOMS: atom_id res chain seq x y z
N MET A 1 33.35 -25.59 -59.49
CA MET A 1 33.17 -24.39 -58.65
C MET A 1 31.93 -24.64 -57.80
N VAL A 2 32.10 -24.76 -56.48
CA VAL A 2 31.04 -25.18 -55.54
C VAL A 2 30.33 -23.93 -55.04
N SER A 3 29.02 -23.80 -55.29
CA SER A 3 28.19 -22.73 -54.72
C SER A 3 27.65 -23.19 -53.36
N ALA A 4 28.03 -22.49 -52.30
CA ALA A 4 27.45 -22.66 -50.96
C ALA A 4 26.38 -21.58 -50.74
N ALA A 5 25.11 -21.99 -50.67
CA ALA A 5 24.01 -21.13 -50.29
C ALA A 5 23.82 -21.21 -48.75
N THR A 6 24.24 -20.16 -48.05
CA THR A 6 24.00 -19.99 -46.60
C THR A 6 22.57 -19.51 -46.35
N LEU A 7 21.73 -20.37 -45.75
CA LEU A 7 20.44 -19.99 -45.19
C LEU A 7 20.65 -19.40 -43.79
N ALA A 8 20.35 -18.12 -43.61
CA ALA A 8 20.29 -17.48 -42.29
C ALA A 8 18.87 -17.61 -41.71
N LEU A 9 18.72 -18.36 -40.61
CA LEU A 9 17.48 -18.44 -39.82
C LEU A 9 17.41 -17.24 -38.87
N LEU A 10 16.49 -16.31 -39.13
CA LEU A 10 16.16 -15.21 -38.23
C LEU A 10 15.23 -15.74 -37.13
N PHE A 11 15.75 -15.93 -35.93
CA PHE A 11 14.93 -16.19 -34.74
C PHE A 11 14.27 -14.88 -34.30
N THR A 12 12.97 -14.74 -34.56
CA THR A 12 12.14 -13.69 -33.98
C THR A 12 11.81 -14.08 -32.54
N THR A 13 12.61 -13.62 -31.57
CA THR A 13 12.21 -13.68 -30.16
C THR A 13 11.08 -12.67 -29.94
N ALA A 14 9.83 -13.14 -29.91
CA ALA A 14 8.72 -12.34 -29.46
C ALA A 14 8.94 -11.98 -27.99
N ILE A 15 9.30 -10.73 -27.72
CA ILE A 15 9.33 -10.18 -26.36
C ILE A 15 7.86 -10.06 -25.96
N ALA A 16 7.31 -11.09 -25.33
CA ALA A 16 6.01 -11.00 -24.67
C ALA A 16 6.18 -10.02 -23.51
N THR A 17 5.83 -8.75 -23.73
CA THR A 17 5.73 -7.79 -22.64
C THR A 17 4.66 -8.31 -21.69
N PRO A 18 4.97 -8.49 -20.39
CA PRO A 18 3.94 -8.89 -19.44
C PRO A 18 2.89 -7.79 -19.43
N VAL A 19 1.71 -8.08 -19.98
CA VAL A 19 0.53 -7.25 -19.75
C VAL A 19 0.22 -7.42 -18.28
N ALA A 20 0.56 -6.42 -17.46
CA ALA A 20 0.12 -6.36 -16.09
C ALA A 20 -1.41 -6.44 -16.13
N ARG A 21 -1.98 -7.58 -15.73
CA ARG A 21 -3.42 -7.73 -15.67
C ARG A 21 -3.94 -6.65 -14.72
N GLN A 22 -4.88 -5.85 -15.21
CA GLN A 22 -5.55 -4.88 -14.37
C GLN A 22 -6.48 -5.63 -13.44
N THR A 23 -6.25 -5.52 -12.13
CA THR A 23 -7.25 -5.91 -11.13
C THR A 23 -8.07 -4.69 -10.75
N THR A 24 -9.30 -4.90 -10.31
CA THR A 24 -10.18 -3.86 -9.83
C THR A 24 -10.29 -3.92 -8.31
N ILE A 25 -10.57 -2.77 -7.71
CA ILE A 25 -10.89 -2.70 -6.29
C ILE A 25 -12.28 -3.31 -6.10
N PRO A 26 -12.47 -4.33 -5.24
CA PRO A 26 -13.79 -4.94 -5.07
C PRO A 26 -14.80 -3.93 -4.52
N GLU A 27 -16.04 -4.01 -5.01
CA GLU A 27 -17.10 -3.08 -4.61
C GLU A 27 -17.37 -3.20 -3.11
N GLY A 28 -17.47 -2.05 -2.43
CA GLY A 28 -17.72 -2.01 -0.98
C GLY A 28 -16.56 -2.52 -0.12
N TRP A 29 -15.38 -2.78 -0.68
CA TRP A 29 -14.22 -3.27 0.06
C TRP A 29 -13.62 -2.17 0.93
N LYS A 30 -14.06 -2.14 2.18
CA LYS A 30 -13.77 -1.10 3.16
C LYS A 30 -12.84 -1.61 4.25
N TRP A 31 -11.78 -0.87 4.56
CA TRP A 31 -10.81 -1.23 5.58
C TRP A 31 -11.14 -0.53 6.89
N GLN A 32 -11.24 -1.30 7.97
CA GLN A 32 -11.61 -0.75 9.27
C GLN A 32 -10.38 -0.32 10.04
N VAL A 33 -10.32 0.97 10.39
CA VAL A 33 -9.30 1.51 11.28
C VAL A 33 -9.90 1.64 12.68
N THR A 34 -9.18 1.09 13.65
CA THR A 34 -9.59 1.08 15.06
C THR A 34 -8.45 1.56 15.95
N ASN A 35 -8.82 2.13 17.10
CA ASN A 35 -7.87 2.69 18.07
C ASN A 35 -6.93 3.73 17.42
N TRP A 36 -7.46 4.59 16.56
CA TRP A 36 -6.65 5.65 15.97
C TRP A 36 -6.22 6.65 17.03
N GLU A 37 -4.92 6.89 17.08
CA GLU A 37 -4.32 7.99 17.80
C GLU A 37 -3.27 8.67 16.93
N GLY A 38 -3.37 9.99 16.84
CA GLY A 38 -2.42 10.85 16.16
C GLY A 38 -2.08 12.07 17.00
N GLY A 39 -0.81 12.47 16.97
CA GLY A 39 -0.33 13.65 17.69
C GLY A 39 0.81 14.35 16.98
N CYS A 40 1.02 15.63 17.29
CA CYS A 40 2.10 16.43 16.72
C CYS A 40 2.91 17.10 17.82
N GLY A 41 4.23 16.96 17.72
CA GLY A 41 5.19 17.66 18.57
C GLY A 41 6.17 18.49 17.74
N ARG A 42 7.19 19.04 18.42
CA ARG A 42 8.24 19.84 17.75
C ARG A 42 8.99 19.06 16.67
N SER A 43 9.17 17.76 16.86
CA SER A 43 9.93 16.88 15.96
C SER A 43 9.08 16.24 14.86
N GLY A 44 7.81 16.62 14.72
CA GLY A 44 6.89 16.08 13.72
C GLY A 44 5.66 15.41 14.32
N CYS A 45 4.85 14.82 13.45
CA CYS A 45 3.64 14.12 13.84
C CYS A 45 3.83 12.61 13.91
N TYR A 46 2.96 11.91 14.63
CA TYR A 46 2.94 10.45 14.74
C TYR A 46 1.54 9.91 14.56
N TYR A 47 1.47 8.61 14.31
CA TYR A 47 0.24 7.85 14.26
C TYR A 47 0.43 6.47 14.92
N ASN A 48 -0.65 5.96 15.50
CA ASN A 48 -0.78 4.56 15.86
C ASN A 48 -2.25 4.12 15.70
N PHE A 49 -2.48 2.93 15.16
CA PHE A 49 -3.81 2.36 14.96
C PHE A 49 -3.74 0.87 14.61
N ASN A 50 -4.88 0.19 14.68
CA ASN A 50 -5.08 -1.12 14.07
C ASN A 50 -5.87 -0.97 12.77
N VAL A 51 -5.48 -1.69 11.72
CA VAL A 51 -6.24 -1.80 10.48
C VAL A 51 -6.67 -3.23 10.22
N THR A 52 -7.94 -3.41 9.88
CA THR A 52 -8.51 -4.67 9.42
C THR A 52 -8.88 -4.51 7.95
N VAL A 53 -8.14 -5.21 7.10
CA VAL A 53 -8.47 -5.40 5.68
C VAL A 53 -9.28 -6.70 5.57
N PRO A 54 -10.53 -6.66 5.10
CA PRO A 54 -11.34 -7.86 5.00
C PRO A 54 -10.83 -8.78 3.88
N SER A 55 -11.01 -10.09 4.07
CA SER A 55 -10.73 -11.10 3.06
C SER A 55 -11.53 -10.83 1.78
N ILE A 56 -10.93 -11.18 0.66
CA ILE A 56 -11.58 -11.17 -0.66
C ILE A 56 -11.59 -12.59 -1.21
N GLU A 57 -12.26 -12.80 -2.35
CA GLU A 57 -12.33 -14.13 -2.95
C GLU A 57 -10.92 -14.73 -3.14
N ASN A 58 -10.70 -15.92 -2.57
CA ASN A 58 -9.43 -16.65 -2.61
C ASN A 58 -8.22 -15.94 -1.98
N GLN A 59 -8.43 -14.91 -1.14
CA GLN A 59 -7.37 -14.34 -0.31
C GLN A 59 -7.87 -13.94 1.08
N LEU A 60 -7.15 -14.42 2.11
CA LEU A 60 -7.33 -13.93 3.47
C LEU A 60 -7.04 -12.43 3.57
N GLY A 61 -7.74 -11.75 4.47
CA GLY A 61 -7.45 -10.38 4.87
C GLY A 61 -6.25 -10.29 5.82
N VAL A 62 -6.10 -9.13 6.44
CA VAL A 62 -5.10 -8.90 7.49
C VAL A 62 -5.64 -7.98 8.59
N LEU A 63 -5.35 -8.32 9.84
CA LEU A 63 -5.39 -7.40 10.96
C LEU A 63 -3.94 -7.03 11.29
N ALA A 64 -3.61 -5.74 11.23
CA ALA A 64 -2.27 -5.26 11.48
C ALA A 64 -2.26 -4.02 12.38
N TYR A 65 -1.25 -3.91 13.23
CA TYR A 65 -0.95 -2.71 14.01
C TYR A 65 0.03 -1.83 13.24
N CYS A 66 -0.39 -0.61 12.94
CA CYS A 66 0.40 0.38 12.24
C CYS A 66 0.83 1.47 13.22
N SER A 67 2.12 1.76 13.27
CA SER A 67 2.65 2.87 14.04
C SER A 67 3.85 3.48 13.34
N GLY A 68 3.93 4.79 13.35
CA GLY A 68 5.05 5.49 12.75
C GLY A 68 5.03 6.98 13.07
N SER A 69 6.08 7.63 12.62
CA SER A 69 6.21 9.08 12.67
C SER A 69 6.38 9.64 11.28
N GLU A 70 6.02 10.90 11.15
CA GLU A 70 6.39 11.70 10.00
C GLU A 70 7.91 11.75 9.86
N GLN A 71 8.37 11.58 8.64
CA GLN A 71 9.79 11.62 8.29
C GLN A 71 10.16 13.01 7.75
N GLY A 72 11.46 13.32 7.75
CA GLY A 72 11.97 14.53 7.11
C GLY A 72 12.08 15.76 8.01
N TYR A 73 12.16 15.59 9.34
CA TYR A 73 12.45 16.69 10.27
C TYR A 73 13.69 17.50 9.84
N ASP A 74 14.78 16.81 9.48
CA ASP A 74 16.04 17.44 9.06
C ASP A 74 15.92 18.25 7.75
N ASN A 75 14.94 17.92 6.92
CA ASN A 75 14.64 18.59 5.66
C ASN A 75 13.39 19.48 5.76
N SER A 76 13.03 19.91 6.97
CA SER A 76 11.85 20.76 7.23
C SER A 76 10.54 20.19 6.64
N PHE A 77 10.40 18.86 6.63
CA PHE A 77 9.22 18.13 6.14
C PHE A 77 8.85 18.42 4.68
N THR A 78 9.85 18.63 3.82
CA THR A 78 9.66 18.91 2.38
C THR A 78 9.57 17.67 1.49
N ILE A 79 9.79 16.48 2.06
CA ILE A 79 9.79 15.19 1.35
C ILE A 79 8.70 14.31 1.97
N PRO A 80 7.87 13.60 1.17
CA PRO A 80 6.84 12.74 1.70
C PRO A 80 7.43 11.62 2.57
N SER A 81 6.70 11.24 3.61
CA SER A 81 7.07 10.07 4.41
C SER A 81 7.07 8.81 3.54
N THR A 82 7.95 7.87 3.86
CA THR A 82 7.92 6.53 3.27
C THR A 82 6.90 5.65 3.98
N TYR A 83 6.34 4.67 3.27
CA TYR A 83 5.49 3.65 3.88
C TYR A 83 6.28 2.82 4.88
N VAL A 84 5.76 2.72 6.09
CA VAL A 84 6.28 1.84 7.14
C VAL A 84 5.40 0.61 7.21
N GLN A 85 6.01 -0.57 7.15
CA GLN A 85 5.29 -1.83 7.28
C GLN A 85 4.63 -1.95 8.66
N CYS A 86 3.35 -2.30 8.66
CA CYS A 86 2.60 -2.56 9.88
C CYS A 86 2.92 -3.96 10.42
N LYS A 87 2.83 -4.13 11.74
CA LYS A 87 2.99 -5.41 12.39
C LYS A 87 1.71 -6.24 12.22
N THR A 88 1.77 -7.34 11.48
CA THR A 88 0.67 -8.29 11.36
C THR A 88 0.32 -8.88 12.73
N LEU A 89 -0.96 -8.81 13.10
CA LEU A 89 -1.51 -9.39 14.33
C LEU A 89 -2.30 -10.68 14.04
N ALA A 90 -3.02 -10.73 12.93
CA ALA A 90 -3.74 -11.92 12.45
C ALA A 90 -4.02 -11.83 10.94
N GLY A 91 -4.29 -12.96 10.30
CA GLY A 91 -4.60 -13.03 8.85
C GLY A 91 -3.64 -13.92 8.08
N GLY A 92 -3.65 -13.79 6.75
CA GLY A 92 -2.69 -14.46 5.85
C GLY A 92 -1.36 -13.71 5.72
N ASP A 93 -0.51 -14.13 4.80
CA ASP A 93 0.81 -13.54 4.49
C ASP A 93 0.75 -12.16 3.81
N ASN A 94 -0.39 -11.46 3.92
CA ASN A 94 -0.54 -10.13 3.35
C ASN A 94 0.11 -9.09 4.24
N VAL A 95 0.57 -8.01 3.63
CA VAL A 95 1.28 -6.94 4.33
C VAL A 95 0.51 -5.64 4.20
N ALA A 96 0.19 -5.03 5.34
CA ALA A 96 -0.26 -3.66 5.39
C ALA A 96 0.92 -2.73 5.68
N ALA A 97 0.87 -1.51 5.16
CA ALA A 97 1.81 -0.44 5.45
C ALA A 97 1.08 0.89 5.55
N ALA A 98 1.65 1.85 6.28
CA ALA A 98 1.05 3.16 6.45
C ALA A 98 2.09 4.28 6.40
N ARG A 99 1.64 5.50 6.09
CA ARG A 99 2.45 6.72 6.24
C ARG A 99 1.55 7.94 6.40
N LEU A 100 2.11 9.00 6.96
CA LEU A 100 1.49 10.32 6.89
C LEU A 100 1.79 10.95 5.52
N SER A 101 0.81 11.70 5.00
CA SER A 101 1.01 12.48 3.78
C SER A 101 2.06 13.59 3.96
N LEU A 102 2.50 14.18 2.85
CA LEU A 102 3.33 15.38 2.93
C LEU A 102 2.51 16.51 3.55
N ARG A 103 3.07 17.18 4.57
CA ARG A 103 2.41 18.33 5.17
C ARG A 103 2.41 19.54 4.25
N GLU A 104 1.41 20.40 4.43
CA GLU A 104 1.49 21.77 3.92
C GLU A 104 2.35 22.63 4.85
N PRO A 105 2.99 23.70 4.33
CA PRO A 105 3.78 24.62 5.14
C PRO A 105 2.99 25.14 6.35
N GLY A 106 3.55 24.97 7.55
CA GLY A 106 2.95 25.46 8.80
C GLY A 106 1.82 24.59 9.37
N GLN A 107 1.48 23.46 8.75
CA GLN A 107 0.46 22.52 9.24
C GLN A 107 1.06 21.13 9.48
N GLY A 108 0.34 20.26 10.19
CA GLY A 108 0.65 18.83 10.21
C GLY A 108 0.20 18.15 8.91
N PRO A 109 0.63 16.91 8.63
CA PRO A 109 0.07 16.09 7.56
C PRO A 109 -1.46 16.04 7.61
N LYS A 110 -2.13 16.18 6.47
CA LYS A 110 -3.60 16.17 6.42
C LYS A 110 -4.20 14.77 6.29
N GLU A 111 -3.41 13.81 5.84
CA GLU A 111 -3.90 12.47 5.53
C GLU A 111 -3.00 11.38 6.12
N ILE A 112 -3.62 10.25 6.44
CA ILE A 112 -2.96 8.96 6.63
C ILE A 112 -3.20 8.13 5.36
N ASP A 113 -2.13 7.72 4.70
CA ASP A 113 -2.16 6.77 3.61
C ASP A 113 -1.99 5.35 4.17
N VAL A 114 -2.83 4.43 3.74
CA VAL A 114 -2.69 3.00 4.03
C VAL A 114 -2.54 2.24 2.71
N SER A 115 -1.63 1.28 2.72
CA SER A 115 -1.36 0.38 1.60
C SER A 115 -1.50 -1.07 2.06
N PHE A 116 -2.03 -1.91 1.18
CA PHE A 116 -2.20 -3.35 1.38
C PHE A 116 -1.64 -4.09 0.18
N VAL A 117 -0.67 -4.95 0.42
CA VAL A 117 -0.07 -5.83 -0.58
C VAL A 117 -0.77 -7.17 -0.56
N LEU A 118 -1.43 -7.46 -1.67
CA LEU A 118 -1.95 -8.77 -2.02
C LEU A 118 -0.83 -9.54 -2.74
N PRO A 119 -0.20 -10.55 -2.11
CA PRO A 119 0.87 -11.32 -2.74
C PRO A 119 0.35 -12.03 -3.99
N GLY A 120 1.23 -12.26 -4.97
CA GLY A 120 0.89 -13.01 -6.18
C GLY A 120 0.53 -14.45 -5.85
N ASN A 121 -0.30 -15.06 -6.70
CA ASN A 121 -0.58 -16.48 -6.65
C ASN A 121 -0.16 -17.12 -7.97
N PRO A 122 1.05 -17.71 -8.07
CA PRO A 122 1.49 -18.39 -9.29
C PRO A 122 0.73 -19.69 -9.56
N ASN A 123 0.05 -20.23 -8.55
CA ASN A 123 -0.71 -21.47 -8.61
C ASN A 123 -2.21 -21.23 -8.93
N SER A 124 -2.67 -19.99 -9.01
CA SER A 124 -4.03 -19.72 -9.49
C SER A 124 -4.13 -19.98 -10.99
N ASP A 125 -5.32 -20.35 -11.46
CA ASP A 125 -5.59 -20.45 -12.89
C ASP A 125 -6.57 -19.35 -13.32
N PRO A 126 -6.13 -18.34 -14.08
CA PRO A 126 -4.76 -18.14 -14.55
C PRO A 126 -3.83 -17.54 -13.45
N PRO A 127 -2.49 -17.61 -13.59
CA PRO A 127 -1.55 -17.07 -12.59
C PRO A 127 -1.80 -15.58 -12.32
N ARG A 128 -1.78 -15.20 -11.04
CA ARG A 128 -2.09 -13.85 -10.58
C ARG A 128 -0.82 -13.15 -10.07
N PRO A 129 -0.45 -11.97 -10.59
CA PRO A 129 0.65 -11.19 -10.03
C PRO A 129 0.29 -10.61 -8.66
N ALA A 130 1.28 -10.05 -7.97
CA ALA A 130 1.04 -9.29 -6.75
C ALA A 130 0.36 -7.94 -7.08
N TYR A 131 -0.46 -7.45 -6.18
CA TYR A 131 -1.13 -6.16 -6.32
C TYR A 131 -0.96 -5.34 -5.04
N ASN A 132 -0.81 -4.04 -5.22
CA ASN A 132 -0.84 -3.08 -4.14
C ASN A 132 -2.13 -2.25 -4.25
N PHE A 133 -2.91 -2.28 -3.19
CA PHE A 133 -4.08 -1.43 -3.02
C PHE A 133 -3.71 -0.31 -2.05
N SER A 134 -4.20 0.89 -2.28
CA SER A 134 -4.04 1.98 -1.32
C SER A 134 -5.29 2.85 -1.24
N GLY A 135 -5.44 3.50 -0.10
CA GLY A 135 -6.45 4.50 0.17
C GLY A 135 -5.96 5.44 1.26
N SER A 136 -6.57 6.61 1.37
CA SER A 136 -6.25 7.59 2.40
C SER A 136 -7.48 8.00 3.19
N HIS A 137 -7.23 8.64 4.33
CA HIS A 137 -8.25 9.29 5.15
C HIS A 137 -7.67 10.51 5.84
N GLU A 138 -8.51 11.46 6.21
CA GLU A 138 -8.12 12.61 7.03
C GLU A 138 -7.42 12.16 8.32
N ALA A 139 -6.21 12.67 8.55
CA ALA A 139 -5.45 12.45 9.79
C ALA A 139 -5.92 13.45 10.85
N LYS A 140 -6.65 12.96 11.86
CA LYS A 140 -7.08 13.80 13.00
C LYS A 140 -6.11 13.63 14.16
N TYR A 141 -5.67 14.76 14.70
CA TYR A 141 -4.76 14.81 15.84
C TYR A 141 -5.56 14.91 17.14
N ASN A 142 -5.77 13.77 17.79
CA ASN A 142 -6.56 13.65 19.01
C ASN A 142 -5.72 13.61 20.29
N GLN A 143 -4.38 13.62 20.18
CA GLN A 143 -3.48 13.73 21.32
C GLN A 143 -3.91 14.90 22.22
N PHE A 144 -4.36 14.57 23.45
CA PHE A 144 -4.87 15.50 24.48
C PHE A 144 -6.28 16.07 24.29
N VAL A 145 -6.97 15.78 23.19
CA VAL A 145 -8.26 16.42 22.84
C VAL A 145 -9.43 15.44 22.80
N SER A 146 -9.20 14.18 22.42
CA SER A 146 -10.25 13.16 22.43
C SER A 146 -9.69 11.74 22.58
N PRO A 147 -10.50 10.78 23.03
CA PRO A 147 -10.13 9.37 23.03
C PRO A 147 -9.79 8.86 21.61
N PRO A 148 -9.10 7.71 21.51
CA PRO A 148 -8.95 7.01 20.24
C PRO A 148 -10.31 6.78 19.57
N PHE A 149 -10.37 6.94 18.25
CA PHE A 149 -11.59 6.77 17.48
C PHE A 149 -11.40 5.80 16.32
N ASN A 150 -12.51 5.43 15.69
CA ASN A 150 -12.55 4.47 14.60
C ASN A 150 -13.06 5.15 13.34
N PHE A 151 -12.59 4.71 12.18
CA PHE A 151 -13.06 5.16 10.89
C PHE A 151 -12.80 4.09 9.83
N THR A 152 -13.23 4.37 8.61
CA THR A 152 -13.12 3.43 7.50
C THR A 152 -12.37 4.07 6.35
N ILE A 153 -11.41 3.33 5.78
CA ILE A 153 -10.72 3.72 4.55
C ILE A 153 -11.37 2.97 3.38
N THR A 154 -11.65 3.69 2.31
CA THR A 154 -12.04 3.07 1.03
C THR A 154 -10.84 3.17 0.09
N PRO A 155 -10.22 2.05 -0.31
CA PRO A 155 -9.13 2.07 -1.27
C PRO A 155 -9.64 2.60 -2.61
N ASP A 156 -8.83 3.45 -3.24
CA ASP A 156 -9.13 4.15 -4.49
C ASP A 156 -8.07 3.92 -5.57
N LYS A 157 -6.91 3.37 -5.18
CA LYS A 157 -5.78 3.11 -6.07
C LYS A 157 -5.38 1.64 -6.03
N VAL A 158 -5.09 1.09 -7.21
CA VAL A 158 -4.53 -0.25 -7.35
C VAL A 158 -3.48 -0.27 -8.46
N PHE A 159 -2.37 -0.96 -8.21
CA PHE A 159 -1.34 -1.20 -9.22
C PHE A 159 -0.74 -2.60 -9.06
N GLY A 160 -0.35 -3.19 -10.20
CA GLY A 160 0.40 -4.45 -10.22
C GLY A 160 1.82 -4.24 -9.70
N VAL A 161 2.26 -5.14 -8.83
CA VAL A 161 3.65 -5.20 -8.37
C VAL A 161 4.35 -6.25 -9.26
N ALA A 162 5.32 -5.78 -10.05
CA ALA A 162 6.11 -6.62 -10.95
C ALA A 162 7.28 -7.28 -10.22
#